data_AF-A0A2W7NSL4-F1
#
_entry.id   AF-A0A2W7NSL4-F1
#
_cell.length_a   1.000
_cell.length_b   1.000
_cell.length_c   1.000
_cell.angle_alpha   90.00
_cell.angle_beta   90.00
_cell.angle_gamma   90.00
#
_symmetry.space_group_name_H-M   'P 1'
#
loop_
_entity.id
_entity.type
_entity.pdbx_description
1 polymer ?
#
loop_
_entity_poly.entity_id
_entity_poly.type
_entity_poly.pdbx_seq_one_letter_code
_entity_poly.pdbx_strand_id
1 'polypeptide(L)'
;MTFRIALKSKPSPHFHEPHKRWQVLLNGEPWGDPFYYNMRGFRGVLPLPDGRSFDPGEVTLTRLRQEVARINREVRAAASAPTEAAGA
;
A
#
# COMPACT_ATOMS: atom_id res chain seq x y z
N MET A 1 12.84 12.16 4.13
CA MET A 1 12.24 10.82 4.32
C MET A 1 11.65 10.37 3.00
N THR A 2 12.07 9.23 2.45
CA THR A 2 11.54 8.72 1.18
C THR A 2 10.30 7.89 1.46
N PHE A 3 9.11 8.37 1.08
CA PHE A 3 7.87 7.60 1.20
C PHE A 3 7.82 6.53 0.10
N ARG A 4 7.75 5.25 0.50
CA ARG A 4 7.66 4.11 -0.42
C ARG A 4 6.84 2.98 0.19
N ILE A 5 5.84 2.54 -0.55
CA ILE A 5 5.01 1.38 -0.22
C ILE A 5 5.52 0.16 -0.96
N ALA A 6 5.62 -0.98 -0.28
CA ALA A 6 5.85 -2.29 -0.87
C ALA A 6 4.92 -3.35 -0.28
N LEU A 7 4.72 -4.45 -1.01
CA LEU A 7 3.93 -5.60 -0.54
C LEU A 7 4.85 -6.80 -0.37
N LYS A 8 4.78 -7.44 0.80
CA LYS A 8 5.50 -8.68 1.09
C LYS A 8 4.49 -9.80 1.38
N SER A 9 4.57 -10.89 0.62
CA SER A 9 3.72 -12.05 0.87
C SER A 9 4.08 -12.69 2.22
N LYS A 10 3.09 -12.97 3.05
CA LYS A 10 3.19 -13.78 4.26
C LYS A 10 2.31 -15.03 4.11
N PRO A 11 2.76 -16.20 4.59
CA PRO A 11 1.87 -17.34 4.72
C PRO A 11 0.69 -16.97 5.63
N SER A 12 -0.48 -17.54 5.38
CA SER A 12 -1.57 -17.38 6.34
C SER A 12 -1.21 -18.14 7.63
N PRO A 13 -1.51 -17.57 8.83
CA PRO A 13 -1.39 -18.30 10.08
C PRO A 13 -2.39 -19.46 10.21
N HIS A 14 -3.43 -19.49 9.37
CA HIS A 14 -4.40 -20.57 9.35
C HIS A 14 -4.00 -21.61 8.30
N PHE A 15 -3.68 -22.83 8.77
CA PHE A 15 -3.21 -23.95 7.95
C PHE A 15 -4.11 -24.28 6.74
N HIS A 16 -5.40 -23.93 6.82
CA HIS A 16 -6.40 -24.18 5.77
C HIS A 16 -6.75 -22.96 4.92
N GLU A 17 -6.14 -21.79 5.11
CA GLU A 17 -6.40 -20.61 4.28
C GLU A 17 -5.46 -20.65 3.05
N PRO A 18 -5.95 -20.99 1.85
CA PRO A 18 -5.07 -21.25 0.69
C PRO A 18 -4.43 -19.96 0.14
N HIS A 19 -4.99 -18.80 0.50
CA HIS A 19 -4.53 -17.52 0.00
C HIS A 19 -3.51 -16.88 0.96
N LYS A 20 -2.35 -16.52 0.41
CA LYS A 20 -1.31 -15.76 1.12
C LYS A 20 -1.85 -14.41 1.56
N ARG A 21 -1.40 -13.93 2.71
CA ARG A 21 -1.62 -12.55 3.15
C ARG A 21 -0.55 -11.64 2.56
N TRP A 22 -0.85 -10.35 2.44
CA TRP A 22 0.12 -9.37 1.92
C TRP A 22 0.38 -8.29 2.97
N GLN A 23 1.56 -8.38 3.60
CA GLN A 23 2.03 -7.33 4.50
C GLN A 23 2.36 -6.08 3.69
N VAL A 24 1.79 -4.96 4.09
CA VAL A 24 2.23 -3.65 3.59
C VAL A 24 3.49 -3.24 4.33
N LEU A 25 4.50 -2.81 3.58
CA LEU A 25 5.73 -2.22 4.11
C LEU A 25 5.74 -0.74 3.75
N LEU A 26 5.87 0.13 4.75
CA LEU A 26 6.09 1.57 4.57
C LEU A 26 7.56 1.86 4.86
N ASN A 27 8.28 2.34 3.85
CA ASN A 27 9.71 2.66 3.93
C ASN A 27 10.59 1.48 4.38
N GLY A 28 10.14 0.25 4.11
CA GLY A 28 10.82 -1.00 4.49
C GLY A 28 10.27 -1.65 5.76
N GLU A 29 9.52 -0.90 6.58
CA GLU A 29 8.97 -1.38 7.86
C GLU A 29 7.53 -1.90 7.71
N PRO A 30 7.14 -2.98 8.41
CA PRO A 30 5.76 -3.44 8.44
C PRO A 30 4.81 -2.34 8.91
N TRP A 31 3.76 -2.08 8.13
CA TRP A 31 2.75 -1.09 8.44
C TRP A 31 1.36 -1.74 8.42
N GLY A 32 0.60 -1.51 9.50
CA GLY A 32 -0.77 -1.99 9.65
C GLY A 32 -0.94 -3.51 9.54
N ASP A 33 -2.21 -3.90 9.45
CA ASP A 33 -2.58 -5.30 9.26
C ASP A 33 -2.32 -5.77 7.82
N PRO A 34 -1.88 -7.02 7.62
CA PRO A 34 -1.75 -7.60 6.29
C PRO A 34 -3.09 -7.66 5.56
N PHE A 35 -3.07 -7.43 4.24
CA PHE A 35 -4.22 -7.72 3.40
C PHE A 35 -4.54 -9.22 3.47
N TYR A 36 -5.81 -9.54 3.74
CA TYR A 36 -6.35 -10.90 3.76
C TYR A 36 -7.32 -11.10 2.60
N TYR A 37 -7.55 -12.35 2.22
CA TYR A 37 -8.45 -12.69 1.13
C TYR A 37 -9.82 -13.09 1.68
N ASN A 38 -10.90 -12.41 1.26
CA ASN A 38 -12.26 -12.61 1.77
C ASN A 38 -13.14 -13.48 0.86
N MET A 39 -12.54 -14.41 0.10
CA MET A 39 -13.17 -15.23 -0.96
C MET A 39 -13.47 -14.50 -2.28
N ARG A 40 -13.58 -13.17 -2.28
CA ARG A 40 -13.84 -12.40 -3.51
C ARG A 40 -12.65 -11.54 -3.93
N GLY A 41 -11.92 -11.00 -2.95
CA GLY A 41 -10.75 -10.18 -3.18
C GLY A 41 -9.89 -10.01 -1.93
N PHE A 42 -8.81 -9.25 -2.08
CA PHE A 42 -7.98 -8.80 -0.98
C PHE A 42 -8.60 -7.56 -0.33
N ARG A 43 -8.66 -7.55 1.00
CA ARG A 43 -9.08 -6.41 1.82
C ARG A 43 -7.99 -6.01 2.80
N GLY A 44 -7.90 -4.71 3.06
CA GLY A 44 -6.89 -4.10 3.92
C GLY A 44 -6.80 -2.61 3.63
N VAL A 45 -5.80 -1.95 4.21
CA VAL A 45 -5.59 -0.51 4.03
C VAL A 45 -4.17 -0.23 3.56
N LEU A 46 -4.01 0.85 2.78
CA LEU A 46 -2.72 1.38 2.34
C LEU A 46 -2.43 2.70 3.05
N PRO A 47 -1.17 2.99 3.41
CA PRO A 47 -0.80 4.29 3.94
C PRO A 47 -0.82 5.34 2.83
N LEU A 48 -1.20 6.56 3.18
CA LEU A 48 -1.06 7.75 2.34
C LEU A 48 0.05 8.65 2.87
N PRO A 49 0.69 9.48 2.02
CA PRO A 49 1.78 10.36 2.42
C PRO A 49 1.40 11.44 3.45
N ASP A 50 0.10 11.75 3.56
CA ASP A 50 -0.45 12.69 4.53
C ASP A 50 -0.74 12.06 5.91
N GLY A 51 -0.36 10.78 6.10
CA GLY A 51 -0.59 10.04 7.34
C GLY A 51 -1.98 9.41 7.45
N ARG A 52 -2.85 9.59 6.45
CA ARG A 52 -4.15 8.90 6.40
C ARG A 52 -4.00 7.48 5.87
N SER A 53 -5.09 6.72 5.97
CA SER A 53 -5.22 5.37 5.42
C SER A 53 -6.22 5.37 4.26
N PHE A 54 -5.94 4.58 3.24
CA PHE A 54 -6.80 4.37 2.08
C PHE A 54 -7.26 2.91 2.04
N ASP A 55 -8.57 2.66 2.12
CA ASP A 55 -9.17 1.36 1.87
C ASP A 55 -9.54 1.27 0.36
N PRO A 56 -8.84 0.45 -0.45
CA PRO A 56 -9.20 0.24 -1.84
C PRO A 56 -10.49 -0.60 -2.01
N GLY A 57 -11.08 -1.07 -0.91
CA GLY A 57 -12.20 -1.98 -0.89
C GLY A 57 -11.77 -3.42 -1.14
N GLU A 58 -12.65 -4.17 -1.80
CA GLU A 58 -12.38 -5.53 -2.24
C GLU A 58 -11.73 -5.51 -3.62
N VAL A 59 -10.46 -5.88 -3.70
CA VAL A 59 -9.68 -5.78 -4.94
C VAL A 59 -8.89 -7.04 -5.26
N THR A 60 -8.63 -7.29 -6.55
CA THR A 60 -7.70 -8.36 -6.95
C THR A 60 -6.26 -7.98 -6.59
N LEU A 61 -5.36 -8.97 -6.52
CA LEU A 61 -3.93 -8.70 -6.27
C LEU A 61 -3.33 -7.76 -7.34
N THR A 62 -3.74 -7.92 -8.59
CA THR A 62 -3.31 -7.04 -9.69
C THR A 62 -3.73 -5.60 -9.43
N ARG A 63 -4.99 -5.38 -9.05
CA ARG A 63 -5.47 -4.03 -8.72
C ARG A 63 -4.79 -3.46 -7.49
N LEU A 64 -4.58 -4.27 -6.44
CA LEU A 64 -3.83 -3.85 -5.25
C LEU A 64 -2.41 -3.38 -5.61
N ARG A 65 -1.69 -4.11 -6.46
CA ARG A 65 -0.36 -3.71 -6.94
C ARG A 65 -0.40 -2.42 -7.76
N GLN A 66 -1.45 -2.21 -8.56
CA GLN A 66 -1.66 -0.97 -9.30
C GLN A 66 -1.89 0.22 -8.37
N GLU A 67 -2.67 0.06 -7.30
CA GLU A 67 -2.89 1.12 -6.30
C GLU A 67 -1.59 1.49 -5.59
N VAL A 68 -0.79 0.50 -5.17
CA VAL A 68 0.53 0.74 -4.58
C VAL A 68 1.45 1.49 -5.56
N ALA A 69 1.47 1.09 -6.83
CA ALA A 69 2.26 1.77 -7.86
C ALA A 69 1.77 3.20 -8.11
N ARG A 70 0.45 3.42 -8.13
CA ARG A 70 -0.17 4.75 -8.27
C ARG A 70 0.27 5.67 -7.14
N ILE A 71 0.12 5.26 -5.88
CA ILE A 71 0.48 6.07 -4.72
C ILE A 71 1.98 6.40 -4.76
N ASN A 72 2.85 5.39 -4.97
CA ASN A 72 4.29 5.62 -5.06
C ASN A 72 4.66 6.60 -6.18
N ARG A 73 3.97 6.56 -7.31
CA ARG A 73 4.18 7.50 -8.42
C ARG A 73 3.71 8.91 -8.06
N GLU A 74 2.54 9.05 -7.44
CA GLU A 74 2.00 10.34 -6.99
C GLU A 74 2.95 11.00 -5.98
N VAL A 75 3.46 10.23 -5.00
CA VAL A 75 4.45 10.75 -4.05
C VAL A 75 5.74 11.14 -4.74
N ARG A 76 6.26 10.31 -5.66
CA ARG A 76 7.49 10.64 -6.40
C ARG A 76 7.32 11.90 -7.25
N ALA A 77 6.16 12.09 -7.88
CA ALA A 77 5.84 13.29 -8.64
C ALA A 77 5.79 14.52 -7.74
N ALA A 78 5.11 14.43 -6.59
CA ALA A 78 5.06 15.50 -5.60
C ALA A 78 6.44 15.87 -5.03
N ALA A 79 7.32 14.87 -4.83
CA ALA A 79 8.69 15.09 -4.38
C ALA A 79 9.61 15.67 -5.46
N SER A 80 9.26 15.54 -6.74
CA SER A 80 10.04 16.06 -7.88
C SER A 80 9.53 17.42 -8.35
N ALA A 81 8.37 17.89 -7.89
CA ALA A 81 7.89 19.22 -8.18
C ALA A 81 8.78 20.21 -7.39
N PRO A 82 9.58 21.07 -8.07
CA PRO A 82 10.35 22.07 -7.38
C PRO A 82 9.39 23.02 -6.65
N THR A 83 9.72 23.34 -5.41
CA THR A 83 9.06 24.38 -4.60
C THR A 83 9.29 25.75 -5.25
N GLU A 84 8.57 26.05 -6.32
CA GLU A 84 8.43 27.42 -6.85
C GLU A 84 7.07 27.97 -6.41
N ALA A 85 6.96 28.28 -5.11
CA ALA A 85 5.90 29.13 -4.55
C ALA A 85 6.25 29.52 -3.10
N ALA A 86 7.38 30.20 -2.89
CA ALA A 86 7.64 30.93 -1.65
C ALA A 86 8.50 32.15 -1.99
N GLY A 87 7.85 33.15 -2.59
CA GLY A 87 8.46 34.42 -2.98
C GLY A 87 7.39 35.35 -3.55
N ALA A 88 6.64 36.01 -2.66
CA ALA A 88 5.92 37.25 -2.91
C ALA A 88 5.71 37.95 -1.55
#